data_AF-B1ILS0-F1
#
_entry.id   AF-B1ILS0-F1
#
_cell.length_a   1.000
_cell.length_b   1.000
_cell.length_c   1.000
_cell.angle_alpha   90.00
_cell.angle_beta   90.00
_cell.angle_gamma   90.00
#
_symmetry.space_group_name_H-M   'P 1'
#
loop_
_entity.id
_entity.type
_entity.pdbx_description
1 polymer ?
#
loop_
_entity_poly.entity_id
_entity_poly.type
_entity_poly.pdbx_seq_one_letter_code
_entity_poly.pdbx_strand_id
1 'polypeptide(L)'
;MKKKIGLIMSMLVLFVFVFSGVNNAYVAHAEENNDFVIGTHNLNNTPQNSAKLGDKLIGPEIGWKRYDDSNKNIIYEGKFDKRTKDNRYYNNTWTQLNPSSIGSTCKFNFVGTKIRIIGAKSDISDENISINIDNKIYHFSSQSSLHKPTPLLLFESPTLQNKEHNVKIQIHSNKYSIIDAIDINENGELKSYEEITEETIKVESISLDKTSMDLLEGSSDKLNAKVLPEDATNKKVVWSSSDESIAKVDENGKVTAIKEGKATITAKVEGTDLTATCKVNVTKKVEENKNNAILSISLVNGATKEYDVSMQEVEKFINWFEERSNGKGPSLYSFDKKINPYKTVKEYIVHDKIASFEVREYEGTNK
;
A
#
# COMPACT_ATOMS: atom_id res chain seq x y z
N MET A 1 -18.05 -21.49 64.92
CA MET A 1 -18.19 -20.22 64.16
C MET A 1 -17.88 -20.50 62.70
N LYS A 2 -18.92 -20.54 61.86
CA LYS A 2 -18.86 -20.90 60.44
C LYS A 2 -18.37 -19.70 59.62
N LYS A 3 -17.19 -19.77 59.01
CA LYS A 3 -16.77 -18.83 57.95
C LYS A 3 -17.21 -19.42 56.60
N LYS A 4 -18.23 -18.79 55.99
CA LYS A 4 -18.72 -19.09 54.65
C LYS A 4 -17.63 -18.75 53.63
N ILE A 5 -17.24 -19.76 52.86
CA ILE A 5 -16.50 -19.60 51.60
C ILE A 5 -17.55 -19.19 50.56
N GLY A 6 -17.45 -17.95 50.09
CA GLY A 6 -18.29 -17.43 49.02
C GLY A 6 -17.78 -17.93 47.67
N LEU A 7 -18.43 -18.96 47.15
CA LEU A 7 -18.33 -19.39 45.76
C LEU A 7 -19.09 -18.36 44.91
N ILE A 8 -18.39 -17.44 44.22
CA ILE A 8 -19.01 -16.61 43.18
C ILE A 8 -19.11 -17.49 41.95
N MET A 9 -20.21 -18.23 41.88
CA MET A 9 -20.69 -18.89 40.68
C MET A 9 -21.32 -17.80 39.81
N SER A 10 -20.60 -17.36 38.76
CA SER A 10 -21.16 -16.48 37.73
C SER A 10 -22.28 -17.23 37.03
N MET A 11 -23.50 -16.98 37.48
CA MET A 11 -24.73 -17.49 36.88
C MET A 11 -24.90 -16.78 35.53
N LEU A 12 -24.55 -17.47 34.45
CA LEU A 12 -24.91 -17.08 33.09
C LEU A 12 -26.43 -17.19 32.97
N VAL A 13 -27.13 -16.09 33.24
CA VAL A 13 -28.56 -15.97 32.96
C VAL A 13 -28.70 -15.78 31.45
N LEU A 14 -28.96 -16.89 30.75
CA LEU A 14 -29.39 -16.89 29.37
C LEU A 14 -30.83 -16.34 29.34
N PHE A 15 -30.98 -15.03 29.20
CA PHE A 15 -32.26 -14.42 28.84
C PHE A 15 -32.54 -14.75 27.37
N VAL A 16 -33.33 -15.80 27.15
CA VAL A 16 -34.02 -16.01 25.89
C VAL A 16 -35.15 -14.98 25.84
N PHE A 17 -34.87 -13.83 25.25
CA PHE A 17 -35.93 -12.96 24.74
C PHE A 17 -36.37 -13.52 23.39
N VAL A 18 -37.54 -14.15 23.37
CA VAL A 18 -38.30 -14.34 22.12
C VAL A 18 -38.90 -12.97 21.78
N PHE A 19 -38.18 -12.19 20.99
CA PHE A 19 -38.79 -11.11 20.21
C PHE A 19 -38.99 -11.64 18.78
N SER A 20 -40.22 -12.04 18.48
CA SER A 20 -40.72 -12.06 17.12
C SER A 20 -40.80 -10.61 16.63
N GLY A 21 -40.02 -10.24 15.62
CA GLY A 21 -40.24 -8.98 14.91
C GLY A 21 -38.98 -8.26 14.49
N VAL A 22 -38.68 -8.42 13.20
CA VAL A 22 -38.01 -7.46 12.32
C VAL A 22 -36.53 -7.18 12.63
N ASN A 23 -35.68 -7.75 11.78
CA ASN A 23 -34.27 -7.42 11.63
C ASN A 23 -34.05 -5.90 11.53
N ASN A 24 -33.02 -5.42 12.22
CA ASN A 24 -32.50 -4.06 12.14
C ASN A 24 -32.40 -3.61 10.67
N ALA A 25 -33.08 -2.49 10.38
CA ALA A 25 -33.22 -1.95 9.04
C ALA A 25 -31.90 -1.34 8.55
N TYR A 26 -31.41 -1.89 7.43
CA TYR A 26 -30.29 -1.38 6.65
C TYR A 26 -30.74 -0.13 5.87
N VAL A 27 -29.94 0.93 5.95
CA VAL A 27 -30.11 2.18 5.21
C VAL A 27 -29.59 1.95 3.78
N ALA A 28 -30.38 2.29 2.77
CA ALA A 28 -30.00 2.13 1.37
C ALA A 28 -28.94 3.18 0.98
N HIS A 29 -27.69 2.73 0.87
CA HIS A 29 -26.56 3.45 0.29
C HIS A 29 -26.33 2.97 -1.14
N ALA A 30 -25.85 3.83 -2.03
CA ALA A 30 -25.18 3.37 -3.25
C ALA A 30 -23.87 2.69 -2.82
N GLU A 31 -23.85 1.36 -2.82
CA GLU A 31 -22.64 0.57 -2.56
C GLU A 31 -21.77 0.44 -3.81
N GLU A 32 -20.45 0.32 -3.60
CA GLU A 32 -19.40 0.31 -4.63
C GLU A 32 -19.48 -0.84 -5.65
N ASN A 33 -20.43 -1.75 -5.52
CA ASN A 33 -20.55 -2.92 -6.39
C ASN A 33 -22.02 -3.21 -6.72
N ASN A 34 -22.46 -2.66 -7.84
CA ASN A 34 -23.38 -3.28 -8.80
C ASN A 34 -24.58 -4.12 -8.28
N ASP A 35 -25.34 -3.63 -7.31
CA ASP A 35 -26.65 -4.20 -6.98
C ASP A 35 -27.78 -3.17 -7.08
N PHE A 36 -28.73 -3.53 -7.94
CA PHE A 36 -29.97 -2.83 -8.23
C PHE A 36 -30.88 -2.89 -6.99
N VAL A 37 -31.15 -1.76 -6.33
CA VAL A 37 -32.21 -1.69 -5.31
C VAL A 37 -33.18 -0.58 -5.68
N ILE A 38 -34.36 -1.00 -6.16
CA ILE A 38 -35.54 -0.15 -6.29
C ILE A 38 -35.92 0.33 -4.88
N GLY A 39 -35.91 1.64 -4.66
CA GLY A 39 -36.20 2.24 -3.36
C GLY A 39 -37.62 1.89 -2.89
N THR A 40 -37.74 1.12 -1.80
CA THR A 40 -39.02 0.82 -1.15
C THR A 40 -39.19 1.47 0.23
N HIS A 41 -38.25 2.30 0.73
CA HIS A 41 -38.36 2.88 2.07
C HIS A 41 -38.05 4.39 2.17
N ASN A 42 -38.70 5.01 3.17
CA ASN A 42 -38.81 6.44 3.42
C ASN A 42 -37.54 6.98 4.12
N LEU A 43 -36.88 7.98 3.54
CA LEU A 43 -35.49 8.36 3.84
C LEU A 43 -35.33 9.39 4.98
N ASN A 44 -36.42 9.88 5.57
CA ASN A 44 -36.39 10.88 6.65
C ASN A 44 -36.97 10.39 7.99
N ASN A 45 -37.34 9.11 8.11
CA ASN A 45 -37.97 8.55 9.33
C ASN A 45 -39.21 9.32 9.83
N THR A 46 -39.90 10.06 8.96
CA THR A 46 -41.20 10.68 9.25
C THR A 46 -42.28 10.15 8.30
N PRO A 47 -43.45 9.70 8.79
CA PRO A 47 -44.49 9.08 7.96
C PRO A 47 -45.14 9.97 6.88
N GLN A 48 -44.81 11.25 6.82
CA GLN A 48 -45.38 12.20 5.85
C GLN A 48 -44.28 12.80 4.97
N ASN A 49 -44.29 12.44 3.68
CA ASN A 49 -43.53 13.03 2.57
C ASN A 49 -42.03 12.68 2.47
N SER A 50 -41.70 11.46 2.05
CA SER A 50 -40.43 11.23 1.34
C SER A 50 -40.66 10.41 0.08
N ALA A 51 -40.22 10.94 -1.06
CA ALA A 51 -40.17 10.23 -2.33
C ALA A 51 -39.09 9.15 -2.31
N LYS A 52 -39.36 8.09 -3.06
CA LYS A 52 -38.45 6.97 -3.32
C LYS A 52 -37.86 7.10 -4.73
N LEU A 53 -36.77 6.39 -5.00
CA LEU A 53 -36.23 6.29 -6.36
C LEU A 53 -37.32 5.78 -7.30
N GLY A 54 -37.53 6.47 -8.42
CA GLY A 54 -38.64 6.16 -9.33
C GLY A 54 -39.97 6.84 -9.02
N ASP A 55 -40.08 7.66 -7.96
CA ASP A 55 -41.26 8.49 -7.73
C ASP A 55 -41.22 9.77 -8.57
N LYS A 56 -42.39 10.23 -9.01
CA LYS A 56 -42.53 11.52 -9.69
C LYS A 56 -42.49 12.64 -8.66
N LEU A 57 -41.47 13.50 -8.74
CA LEU A 57 -41.33 14.68 -7.90
C LEU A 57 -41.76 15.94 -8.63
N ILE A 58 -42.98 16.43 -8.36
CA ILE A 58 -43.50 17.67 -8.94
C ILE A 58 -42.83 18.95 -8.38
N GLY A 59 -42.15 18.84 -7.24
CA GLY A 59 -41.40 19.92 -6.58
C GLY A 59 -40.41 19.36 -5.56
N PRO A 60 -39.52 20.19 -4.99
CA PRO A 60 -38.63 19.78 -3.91
C PRO A 60 -39.44 19.45 -2.65
N GLU A 61 -38.98 18.46 -1.89
CA GLU A 61 -39.51 18.13 -0.58
C GLU A 61 -38.91 19.04 0.51
N ILE A 62 -39.49 19.03 1.72
CA ILE A 62 -38.95 19.79 2.85
C ILE A 62 -37.48 19.39 3.10
N GLY A 63 -36.61 20.37 3.31
CA GLY A 63 -35.17 20.15 3.48
C GLY A 63 -34.40 19.99 2.15
N TRP A 64 -35.07 20.21 1.00
CA TRP A 64 -34.47 20.22 -0.32
C TRP A 64 -34.73 21.53 -1.06
N LYS A 65 -33.78 21.92 -1.90
CA LYS A 65 -33.87 23.07 -2.80
C LYS A 65 -33.63 22.58 -4.22
N ARG A 66 -34.61 22.83 -5.11
CA ARG A 66 -34.57 22.42 -6.51
C ARG A 66 -33.95 23.48 -7.41
N TYR A 67 -33.05 23.03 -8.27
CA TYR A 67 -32.47 23.78 -9.36
C TYR A 67 -32.88 23.14 -10.68
N ASP A 68 -33.34 24.00 -11.59
CA ASP A 68 -33.77 23.61 -12.93
C ASP A 68 -32.59 23.19 -13.83
N ASP A 69 -32.81 22.28 -14.78
CA ASP A 69 -31.79 21.86 -15.77
C ASP A 69 -31.22 23.03 -16.58
N SER A 70 -31.99 24.11 -16.75
CA SER A 70 -31.54 25.31 -17.46
C SER A 70 -30.68 26.26 -16.62
N ASN A 71 -30.42 25.94 -15.34
CA ASN A 71 -29.63 26.80 -14.47
C ASN A 71 -28.22 27.05 -15.05
N LYS A 72 -27.78 28.31 -15.05
CA LYS A 72 -26.50 28.76 -15.64
C LYS A 72 -25.25 28.07 -15.05
N ASN A 73 -25.36 27.54 -13.83
CA ASN A 73 -24.26 26.87 -13.14
C ASN A 73 -24.15 25.39 -13.54
N ILE A 74 -25.10 24.86 -14.33
CA ILE A 74 -25.06 23.52 -14.90
C ILE A 74 -24.44 23.62 -16.29
N ILE A 75 -23.29 22.97 -16.45
CA ILE A 75 -22.50 22.94 -17.67
C ILE A 75 -22.73 21.61 -18.37
N TYR A 76 -23.10 21.68 -19.64
CA TYR A 76 -23.27 20.50 -20.49
C TYR A 76 -22.15 20.47 -21.54
N GLU A 77 -21.48 19.33 -21.67
CA GLU A 77 -20.42 19.12 -22.67
C GLU A 77 -20.72 17.87 -23.52
N GLY A 78 -20.19 17.86 -24.74
CA GLY A 78 -20.49 16.81 -25.73
C GLY A 78 -21.76 17.13 -26.53
N LYS A 79 -22.53 16.10 -26.86
CA LYS A 79 -23.79 16.23 -27.63
C LYS A 79 -24.98 16.26 -26.69
N PHE A 80 -25.74 17.34 -26.70
CA PHE A 80 -26.95 17.49 -25.88
C PHE A 80 -28.02 18.33 -26.59
N ASP A 81 -29.28 18.11 -26.24
CA ASP A 81 -30.42 18.89 -26.72
C ASP A 81 -31.17 19.52 -25.55
N LYS A 82 -31.42 20.82 -25.60
CA LYS A 82 -32.30 21.50 -24.64
C LYS A 82 -33.73 21.56 -25.16
N ARG A 83 -34.69 21.26 -24.31
CA ARG A 83 -36.12 21.22 -24.65
C ARG A 83 -36.89 22.13 -23.71
N THR A 84 -37.97 22.70 -24.23
CA THR A 84 -38.82 23.66 -23.52
C THR A 84 -40.29 23.36 -23.82
N LYS A 85 -41.20 23.97 -23.04
CA LYS A 85 -42.67 23.86 -23.19
C LYS A 85 -43.22 22.45 -22.98
N ASP A 86 -42.59 21.67 -22.11
CA ASP A 86 -43.02 20.31 -21.77
C ASP A 86 -43.44 20.21 -20.30
N ASN A 87 -44.74 20.30 -20.03
CA ASN A 87 -45.30 20.37 -18.67
C ASN A 87 -45.14 19.10 -17.81
N ARG A 88 -44.50 18.07 -18.34
CA ARG A 88 -44.13 16.89 -17.57
C ARG A 88 -42.97 17.19 -16.62
N TYR A 89 -42.08 18.09 -17.03
CA TYR A 89 -40.81 18.41 -16.40
C TYR A 89 -40.86 19.71 -15.59
N TYR A 90 -39.92 19.87 -14.66
CA TYR A 90 -39.81 21.06 -13.84
C TYR A 90 -39.56 22.30 -14.71
N ASN A 91 -40.25 23.41 -14.38
CA ASN A 91 -40.33 24.63 -15.22
C ASN A 91 -40.60 24.44 -16.72
N ASN A 92 -41.13 23.27 -17.11
CA ASN A 92 -41.37 22.89 -18.50
C ASN A 92 -40.10 22.77 -19.36
N THR A 93 -38.93 22.57 -18.76
CA THR A 93 -37.64 22.40 -19.45
C THR A 93 -37.01 21.06 -19.13
N TRP A 94 -36.15 20.58 -20.01
CA TRP A 94 -35.30 19.40 -19.77
C TRP A 94 -34.14 19.37 -20.76
N THR A 95 -33.05 18.72 -20.37
CA THR A 95 -31.85 18.59 -21.18
C THR A 95 -31.52 17.13 -21.42
N GLN A 96 -31.46 16.75 -22.70
CA GLN A 96 -31.09 15.42 -23.15
C GLN A 96 -29.57 15.33 -23.35
N LEU A 97 -28.91 14.42 -22.64
CA LEU A 97 -27.56 13.98 -22.96
C LEU A 97 -27.64 12.90 -24.05
N ASN A 98 -27.00 13.13 -25.20
CA ASN A 98 -26.99 12.22 -26.33
C ASN A 98 -25.64 11.50 -26.47
N PRO A 99 -25.60 10.26 -26.96
CA PRO A 99 -24.35 9.55 -27.24
C PRO A 99 -23.39 10.38 -28.09
N SER A 100 -22.11 10.36 -27.74
CA SER A 100 -21.02 11.02 -28.46
C SER A 100 -19.72 10.24 -28.30
N SER A 101 -18.74 10.48 -29.17
CA SER A 101 -17.45 9.74 -29.17
C SER A 101 -16.66 9.89 -27.88
N ILE A 102 -16.84 11.00 -27.15
CA ILE A 102 -16.15 11.31 -25.90
C ILE A 102 -17.05 11.17 -24.65
N GLY A 103 -18.30 10.74 -24.83
CA GLY A 103 -19.33 10.75 -23.78
C GLY A 103 -19.87 12.16 -23.53
N SER A 104 -21.19 12.30 -23.40
CA SER A 104 -21.81 13.59 -23.08
C SER A 104 -22.01 13.73 -21.58
N THR A 105 -21.80 14.94 -21.05
CA THR A 105 -21.72 15.17 -19.60
C THR A 105 -22.61 16.32 -19.14
N CYS A 106 -23.04 16.23 -17.88
CA CYS A 106 -23.66 17.29 -17.11
C CYS A 106 -22.80 17.52 -15.87
N LYS A 107 -22.33 18.76 -15.68
CA LYS A 107 -21.32 19.14 -14.70
C LYS A 107 -21.77 20.34 -13.90
N PHE A 108 -21.56 20.30 -12.59
CA PHE A 108 -21.83 21.42 -11.68
C PHE A 108 -21.08 21.19 -10.37
N ASN A 109 -20.92 22.24 -9.57
CA ASN A 109 -20.53 22.11 -8.18
C ASN A 109 -21.74 22.40 -7.28
N PHE A 110 -21.70 21.96 -6.03
CA PHE A 110 -22.64 22.43 -5.03
C PHE A 110 -21.98 22.50 -3.65
N VAL A 111 -22.41 23.45 -2.83
CA VAL A 111 -22.08 23.51 -1.40
C VAL A 111 -23.23 22.88 -0.62
N GLY A 112 -22.96 21.83 0.13
CA GLY A 112 -24.04 21.10 0.80
C GLY A 112 -23.68 19.75 1.37
N THR A 113 -24.70 18.98 1.76
CA THR A 113 -24.55 17.65 2.40
C THR A 113 -25.25 16.51 1.68
N LYS A 114 -26.06 16.79 0.65
CA LYS A 114 -26.81 15.77 -0.09
C LYS A 114 -27.28 16.31 -1.43
N ILE A 115 -27.39 15.43 -2.43
CA ILE A 115 -27.92 15.76 -3.76
C ILE A 115 -28.88 14.70 -4.28
N ARG A 116 -29.80 15.13 -5.15
CA ARG A 116 -30.65 14.27 -5.96
C ARG A 116 -30.59 14.68 -7.42
N ILE A 117 -30.67 13.69 -8.30
CA ILE A 117 -30.84 13.90 -9.74
C ILE A 117 -32.26 13.50 -10.13
N ILE A 118 -33.00 14.44 -10.70
CA ILE A 118 -34.31 14.22 -11.30
C ILE A 118 -34.13 14.23 -12.81
N GLY A 119 -34.74 13.26 -13.47
CA GLY A 119 -34.62 13.06 -14.90
C GLY A 119 -35.70 12.12 -15.41
N ALA A 120 -35.64 11.70 -16.67
CA ALA A 120 -36.67 10.82 -17.22
C ALA A 120 -36.20 9.37 -17.31
N LYS A 121 -37.10 8.41 -16.99
CA LYS A 121 -36.91 7.01 -17.37
C LYS A 121 -37.68 6.64 -18.64
N SER A 122 -37.09 5.81 -19.50
CA SER A 122 -37.73 5.26 -20.72
C SER A 122 -37.17 3.89 -21.12
N ASP A 123 -37.72 3.27 -22.16
CA ASP A 123 -37.26 2.01 -22.76
C ASP A 123 -36.02 2.15 -23.67
N ILE A 124 -35.62 3.38 -23.98
CA ILE A 124 -34.51 3.71 -24.88
C ILE A 124 -33.43 4.57 -24.22
N SER A 125 -33.47 4.69 -22.89
CA SER A 125 -32.53 5.50 -22.10
C SER A 125 -31.39 4.68 -21.52
N ASP A 126 -30.31 5.35 -21.12
CA ASP A 126 -29.10 4.70 -20.61
C ASP A 126 -29.37 3.92 -19.31
N GLU A 127 -28.85 2.71 -19.22
CA GLU A 127 -28.98 1.84 -18.05
C GLU A 127 -27.78 1.93 -17.10
N ASN A 128 -26.68 2.56 -17.52
CA ASN A 128 -25.45 2.67 -16.76
C ASN A 128 -24.82 4.07 -16.88
N ILE A 129 -25.42 5.03 -16.18
CA ILE A 129 -24.96 6.41 -16.09
C ILE A 129 -24.03 6.51 -14.89
N SER A 130 -22.84 7.09 -15.07
CA SER A 130 -21.96 7.38 -13.93
C SER A 130 -22.20 8.79 -13.39
N ILE A 131 -22.17 8.94 -12.08
CA ILE A 131 -22.04 10.24 -11.40
C ILE A 131 -20.79 10.21 -10.51
N ASN A 132 -19.84 11.07 -10.81
CA ASN A 132 -18.66 11.31 -9.99
C ASN A 132 -18.95 12.47 -9.03
N ILE A 133 -18.76 12.25 -7.73
CA ILE A 133 -18.81 13.26 -6.67
C ILE A 133 -17.49 13.20 -5.89
N ASP A 134 -16.68 14.25 -5.92
CA ASP A 134 -15.36 14.32 -5.26
C ASP A 134 -14.46 13.10 -5.55
N ASN A 135 -14.32 12.73 -6.82
CA ASN A 135 -13.57 11.56 -7.29
C ASN A 135 -14.18 10.20 -6.94
N LYS A 136 -15.30 10.16 -6.21
CA LYS A 136 -16.04 8.92 -5.95
C LYS A 136 -17.12 8.71 -7.02
N ILE A 137 -17.06 7.58 -7.71
CA ILE A 137 -17.97 7.25 -8.80
C ILE A 137 -19.12 6.38 -8.27
N TYR A 138 -20.34 6.79 -8.57
CA TYR A 138 -21.56 6.02 -8.40
C TYR A 138 -22.22 5.77 -9.76
N HIS A 139 -23.13 4.80 -9.81
CA HIS A 139 -23.87 4.45 -11.01
C HIS A 139 -25.38 4.50 -10.75
N PHE A 140 -26.14 4.95 -11.75
CA PHE A 140 -27.61 4.88 -11.75
C PHE A 140 -28.15 4.65 -13.16
N SER A 141 -29.43 4.27 -13.24
CA SER A 141 -30.09 3.88 -14.48
C SER A 141 -31.28 4.80 -14.78
N SER A 142 -31.39 5.30 -16.00
CA SER A 142 -32.63 5.88 -16.52
C SER A 142 -33.47 4.87 -17.31
N GLN A 143 -32.98 3.65 -17.57
CA GLN A 143 -33.76 2.63 -18.27
C GLN A 143 -34.98 2.12 -17.47
N SER A 144 -36.09 1.90 -18.16
CA SER A 144 -37.33 1.30 -17.65
C SER A 144 -38.11 0.59 -18.77
N SER A 145 -39.25 -0.02 -18.48
CA SER A 145 -40.18 -0.54 -19.49
C SER A 145 -41.14 0.51 -20.07
N LEU A 146 -40.99 1.79 -19.68
CA LEU A 146 -41.90 2.87 -20.05
C LEU A 146 -41.56 3.40 -21.45
N HIS A 147 -42.49 3.29 -22.38
CA HIS A 147 -42.27 3.75 -23.76
C HIS A 147 -42.18 5.28 -23.90
N LYS A 148 -42.80 6.03 -22.98
CA LYS A 148 -42.71 7.50 -22.95
C LYS A 148 -41.77 7.92 -21.83
N PRO A 149 -40.81 8.84 -22.10
CA PRO A 149 -39.99 9.44 -21.05
C PRO A 149 -40.86 9.99 -19.92
N THR A 150 -40.63 9.47 -18.72
CA THR A 150 -41.41 9.79 -17.52
C THR A 150 -40.46 10.38 -16.47
N PRO A 151 -40.68 11.62 -16.00
CA PRO A 151 -39.81 12.29 -15.05
C PRO A 151 -39.95 11.70 -13.64
N LEU A 152 -38.82 11.27 -13.07
CA LEU A 152 -38.69 10.51 -11.83
C LEU A 152 -37.39 10.90 -11.10
N LEU A 153 -37.34 10.62 -9.80
CA LEU A 153 -36.09 10.65 -9.03
C LEU A 153 -35.16 9.51 -9.49
N LEU A 154 -34.00 9.85 -10.06
CA LEU A 154 -33.06 8.88 -10.64
C LEU A 154 -31.93 8.49 -9.68
N PHE A 155 -31.48 9.44 -8.85
CA PHE A 155 -30.35 9.24 -7.95
C PHE A 155 -30.51 10.10 -6.69
N GLU A 156 -30.03 9.59 -5.57
CA GLU A 156 -29.80 10.34 -4.32
C GLU A 156 -28.43 9.93 -3.77
N SER A 157 -27.62 10.90 -3.37
CA SER A 157 -26.31 10.60 -2.78
C SER A 157 -26.45 10.06 -1.36
N PRO A 158 -25.44 9.31 -0.86
CA PRO A 158 -25.21 9.22 0.58
C PRO A 158 -25.09 10.61 1.22
N THR A 159 -25.15 10.69 2.56
CA THR A 159 -24.81 11.94 3.26
C THR A 159 -23.34 12.29 3.04
N LEU A 160 -23.10 13.54 2.68
CA LEU A 160 -21.79 14.11 2.38
C LEU A 160 -21.38 15.11 3.47
N GLN A 161 -20.07 15.39 3.55
CA GLN A 161 -19.57 16.47 4.40
C GLN A 161 -20.09 17.82 3.93
N ASN A 162 -20.37 18.77 4.83
CA ASN A 162 -20.83 20.09 4.42
C ASN A 162 -19.67 20.94 3.85
N LYS A 163 -19.38 20.76 2.56
CA LYS A 163 -18.34 21.49 1.82
C LYS A 163 -18.79 21.71 0.38
N GLU A 164 -17.92 22.32 -0.43
CA GLU A 164 -18.11 22.31 -1.89
C GLU A 164 -17.74 20.96 -2.47
N HIS A 165 -18.60 20.44 -3.34
CA HIS A 165 -18.44 19.19 -4.05
C HIS A 165 -18.47 19.43 -5.55
N ASN A 166 -17.60 18.75 -6.30
CA ASN A 166 -17.70 18.71 -7.75
C ASN A 166 -18.59 17.54 -8.18
N VAL A 167 -19.40 17.73 -9.22
CA VAL A 167 -20.29 16.70 -9.74
C VAL A 167 -20.14 16.60 -11.24
N LYS A 168 -19.89 15.38 -11.74
CA LYS A 168 -19.88 15.06 -13.16
C LYS A 168 -20.75 13.83 -13.43
N ILE A 169 -21.87 14.05 -14.09
CA ILE A 169 -22.74 13.00 -14.63
C ILE A 169 -22.32 12.72 -16.07
N GLN A 170 -22.15 11.45 -16.43
CA GLN A 170 -21.70 11.04 -17.75
C GLN A 170 -22.44 9.79 -18.22
N ILE A 171 -22.90 9.83 -19.48
CA ILE A 171 -23.41 8.65 -20.19
C ILE A 171 -22.27 7.93 -20.91
N HIS A 172 -22.33 6.60 -20.94
CA HIS A 172 -21.27 5.75 -21.51
C HIS A 172 -21.78 4.83 -22.63
N SER A 173 -23.10 4.74 -22.82
CA SER A 173 -23.71 3.87 -23.83
C SER A 173 -24.05 4.62 -25.14
N ASN A 174 -24.62 3.88 -26.10
CA ASN A 174 -25.25 4.41 -27.30
C ASN A 174 -26.70 4.89 -27.08
N LYS A 175 -27.14 5.04 -25.82
CA LYS A 175 -28.47 5.54 -25.45
C LYS A 175 -28.39 6.94 -24.81
N TYR A 176 -29.53 7.64 -24.77
CA TYR A 176 -29.59 8.98 -24.18
C TYR A 176 -29.98 8.93 -22.70
N SER A 177 -29.77 10.04 -21.98
CA SER A 177 -30.38 10.27 -20.68
C SER A 177 -30.96 11.69 -20.60
N ILE A 178 -31.99 11.89 -19.79
CA ILE A 178 -32.65 13.18 -19.61
C ILE A 178 -32.39 13.68 -18.20
N ILE A 179 -31.92 14.91 -18.09
CA ILE A 179 -31.80 15.67 -16.84
C ILE A 179 -32.93 16.70 -16.81
N ASP A 180 -33.69 16.71 -15.73
CA ASP A 180 -34.83 17.61 -15.49
C ASP A 180 -34.49 18.63 -14.39
N ALA A 181 -33.98 18.16 -13.27
CA ALA A 181 -33.64 19.03 -12.15
C ALA A 181 -32.61 18.39 -11.22
N ILE A 182 -32.01 19.22 -10.37
CA ILE A 182 -31.09 18.83 -9.30
C ILE A 182 -31.68 19.33 -8.00
N ASP A 183 -31.88 18.44 -7.02
CA ASP A 183 -32.10 18.90 -5.65
C ASP A 183 -30.79 18.87 -4.87
N ILE A 184 -30.56 19.89 -4.06
CA ILE A 184 -29.53 19.92 -3.02
C ILE A 184 -30.19 20.18 -1.67
N ASN A 185 -29.47 20.07 -0.55
CA ASN A 185 -30.02 20.45 0.75
C ASN A 185 -30.55 21.89 0.74
N GLU A 186 -31.59 22.17 1.53
CA GLU A 186 -32.34 23.44 1.54
C GLU A 186 -31.46 24.70 1.60
N ASN A 187 -30.43 24.69 2.45
CA ASN A 187 -29.50 25.80 2.63
C ASN A 187 -28.27 25.75 1.71
N GLY A 188 -28.25 24.80 0.76
CA GLY A 188 -27.17 24.63 -0.18
C GLY A 188 -27.18 25.66 -1.30
N GLU A 189 -26.05 25.71 -2.00
CA GLU A 189 -25.84 26.56 -3.17
C GLU A 189 -25.30 25.75 -4.34
N LEU A 190 -25.97 25.83 -5.50
CA LEU A 190 -25.44 25.31 -6.76
C LEU A 190 -24.42 26.30 -7.34
N LYS A 191 -23.24 25.82 -7.72
CA LYS A 191 -22.13 26.59 -8.29
C LYS A 191 -21.73 26.07 -9.66
N SER A 192 -21.12 26.94 -10.47
CA SER A 192 -20.56 26.51 -11.77
C SER A 192 -19.50 25.43 -11.54
N TYR A 193 -19.38 24.49 -12.47
CA TYR A 193 -18.38 23.44 -12.38
C TYR A 193 -16.97 24.03 -12.37
N GLU A 194 -16.24 23.74 -11.31
CA GLU A 194 -14.79 23.91 -11.23
C GLU A 194 -14.22 22.57 -10.79
N GLU A 195 -13.22 22.08 -11.53
CA GLU A 195 -12.54 20.85 -11.16
C GLU A 195 -11.77 21.09 -9.87
N ILE A 196 -12.30 20.58 -8.75
CA ILE A 196 -11.60 20.58 -7.47
C ILE A 196 -10.42 19.62 -7.59
N THR A 197 -9.28 20.15 -7.99
CA THR A 197 -8.00 19.45 -7.82
C THR A 197 -7.66 19.53 -6.34
N GLU A 198 -7.55 18.39 -5.65
CA GLU A 198 -6.90 18.39 -4.33
C GLU A 198 -5.53 19.08 -4.49
N GLU A 199 -5.25 20.10 -3.68
CA GLU A 199 -3.95 20.75 -3.69
C GLU A 199 -2.89 19.72 -3.31
N THR A 200 -2.21 19.15 -4.31
CA THR A 200 -1.12 18.23 -4.06
C THR A 200 0.09 19.01 -3.58
N ILE A 201 0.52 18.77 -2.34
CA ILE A 201 1.77 19.33 -1.82
C ILE A 201 2.91 18.61 -2.55
N LYS A 202 3.59 19.35 -3.42
CA LYS A 202 4.64 18.84 -4.29
C LYS A 202 5.87 18.44 -3.49
N VAL A 203 6.49 17.32 -3.86
CA VAL A 203 7.78 16.91 -3.33
C VAL A 203 8.88 17.80 -3.86
N GLU A 204 9.76 18.24 -2.97
CA GLU A 204 10.88 19.13 -3.28
C GLU A 204 12.23 18.41 -3.24
N SER A 205 12.41 17.45 -2.32
CA SER A 205 13.69 16.74 -2.19
C SER A 205 13.57 15.34 -1.58
N ILE A 206 14.61 14.54 -1.82
CA ILE A 206 14.87 13.26 -1.16
C ILE A 206 16.34 13.20 -0.72
N SER A 207 16.61 12.63 0.46
CA SER A 207 17.96 12.40 0.97
C SER A 207 18.08 11.02 1.61
N LEU A 208 19.28 10.44 1.61
CA LEU A 208 19.61 9.22 2.35
C LEU A 208 20.41 9.54 3.61
N ASP A 209 20.29 8.70 4.64
CA ASP A 209 21.09 8.77 5.87
C ASP A 209 22.57 8.39 5.66
N LYS A 210 22.88 7.66 4.59
CA LYS A 210 24.25 7.27 4.20
C LYS A 210 24.47 7.48 2.70
N THR A 211 25.65 7.96 2.33
CA THR A 211 26.09 8.10 0.93
C THR A 211 27.03 6.99 0.49
N SER A 212 27.56 6.22 1.45
CA SER A 212 28.39 5.04 1.19
C SER A 212 28.28 4.02 2.31
N MET A 213 28.51 2.75 1.99
CA MET A 213 28.56 1.64 2.94
C MET A 213 29.54 0.55 2.50
N ASP A 214 30.25 -0.01 3.47
CA ASP A 214 31.10 -1.18 3.28
C ASP A 214 30.42 -2.39 3.90
N LEU A 215 30.24 -3.46 3.11
CA LEU A 215 29.58 -4.69 3.53
C LEU A 215 30.48 -5.90 3.27
N LEU A 216 30.44 -6.87 4.18
CA LEU A 216 30.97 -8.20 3.90
C LEU A 216 29.96 -9.01 3.09
N GLU A 217 30.43 -9.84 2.17
CA GLU A 217 29.58 -10.76 1.41
C GLU A 217 28.66 -11.58 2.34
N GLY A 218 27.35 -11.59 2.03
CA GLY A 218 26.30 -12.22 2.84
C GLY A 218 25.75 -11.38 3.99
N SER A 219 26.34 -10.21 4.28
CA SER A 219 25.80 -9.28 5.28
C SER A 219 24.77 -8.32 4.69
N SER A 220 24.06 -7.58 5.56
CA SER A 220 23.07 -6.58 5.14
C SER A 220 23.04 -5.40 6.10
N ASP A 221 22.67 -4.24 5.60
CA ASP A 221 22.44 -3.02 6.40
C ASP A 221 21.30 -2.20 5.76
N LYS A 222 20.76 -1.23 6.48
CA LYS A 222 19.59 -0.44 6.08
C LYS A 222 19.98 0.97 5.63
N LEU A 223 19.32 1.44 4.58
CA LEU A 223 19.27 2.84 4.17
C LEU A 223 17.90 3.43 4.51
N ASN A 224 17.89 4.64 5.05
CA ASN A 224 16.67 5.38 5.34
C ASN A 224 16.57 6.59 4.42
N ALA A 225 15.48 6.67 3.67
CA ALA A 225 15.17 7.82 2.82
C ALA A 225 14.27 8.82 3.55
N LYS A 226 14.56 10.11 3.40
CA LYS A 226 13.73 11.21 3.89
C LYS A 226 13.26 12.05 2.71
N VAL A 227 11.93 12.20 2.58
CA VAL A 227 11.27 13.00 1.54
C VAL A 227 10.74 14.29 2.18
N LEU A 228 10.92 15.42 1.51
CA LEU A 228 10.45 16.74 1.96
C LEU A 228 9.64 17.47 0.87
N PRO A 229 8.66 18.30 1.25
CA PRO A 229 8.24 18.58 2.63
C PRO A 229 7.51 17.38 3.29
N GLU A 230 7.38 17.40 4.62
CA GLU A 230 6.89 16.25 5.39
C GLU A 230 5.40 15.95 5.14
N ASP A 231 4.64 16.96 4.74
CA ASP A 231 3.24 16.92 4.34
C ASP A 231 3.05 16.70 2.83
N ALA A 232 4.14 16.44 2.07
CA ALA A 232 4.02 16.12 0.64
C ALA A 232 3.03 14.98 0.40
N THR A 233 2.15 15.17 -0.59
CA THR A 233 1.06 14.24 -0.90
C THR A 233 1.58 12.88 -1.35
N ASN A 234 2.73 12.83 -2.03
CA ASN A 234 3.39 11.60 -2.46
C ASN A 234 4.75 11.44 -1.77
N LYS A 235 4.92 10.43 -0.92
CA LYS A 235 6.18 10.11 -0.25
C LYS A 235 6.70 8.70 -0.58
N LYS A 236 6.17 8.07 -1.62
CA LYS A 236 6.53 6.71 -1.98
C LYS A 236 7.91 6.67 -2.63
N VAL A 237 8.81 5.88 -2.03
CA VAL A 237 10.19 5.70 -2.49
C VAL A 237 10.32 4.34 -3.19
N VAL A 238 10.88 4.36 -4.38
CA VAL A 238 11.23 3.18 -5.17
C VAL A 238 12.75 3.01 -5.13
N TRP A 239 13.18 1.79 -4.81
CA TRP A 239 14.60 1.45 -4.69
C TRP A 239 15.07 0.66 -5.90
N SER A 240 16.34 0.87 -6.28
CA SER A 240 17.00 0.07 -7.30
C SER A 240 18.50 -0.08 -7.02
N SER A 241 19.10 -1.13 -7.56
CA SER A 241 20.55 -1.33 -7.57
C SER A 241 21.09 -1.22 -8.98
N SER A 242 22.29 -0.64 -9.13
CA SER A 242 23.01 -0.66 -10.40
C SER A 242 23.48 -2.07 -10.80
N ASP A 243 23.65 -2.97 -9.82
CA ASP A 243 24.04 -4.36 -10.04
C ASP A 243 23.56 -5.25 -8.89
N GLU A 244 22.44 -5.94 -9.12
CA GLU A 244 21.85 -6.87 -8.15
C GLU A 244 22.65 -8.16 -7.94
N SER A 245 23.64 -8.45 -8.80
CA SER A 245 24.56 -9.57 -8.57
C SER A 245 25.63 -9.25 -7.53
N ILE A 246 25.85 -7.95 -7.24
CA ILE A 246 26.80 -7.44 -6.24
C ILE A 246 26.05 -7.06 -4.95
N ALA A 247 25.00 -6.23 -5.07
CA ALA A 247 24.19 -5.82 -3.93
C ALA A 247 22.72 -5.63 -4.33
N LYS A 248 21.80 -6.17 -3.53
CA LYS A 248 20.34 -6.02 -3.72
C LYS A 248 19.77 -5.06 -2.68
N VAL A 249 18.70 -4.37 -3.04
CA VAL A 249 17.91 -3.54 -2.11
C VAL A 249 16.44 -3.95 -2.19
N ASP A 250 15.77 -4.07 -1.05
CA ASP A 250 14.34 -4.34 -1.00
C ASP A 250 13.48 -3.06 -0.97
N GLU A 251 12.16 -3.21 -0.99
CA GLU A 251 11.19 -2.10 -0.95
C GLU A 251 11.32 -1.22 0.32
N ASN A 252 11.93 -1.75 1.39
CA ASN A 252 12.11 -1.09 2.68
C ASN A 252 13.50 -0.47 2.85
N GLY A 253 14.33 -0.47 1.80
CA GLY A 253 15.69 0.08 1.81
C GLY A 253 16.73 -0.81 2.49
N LYS A 254 16.44 -2.11 2.70
CA LYS A 254 17.44 -3.05 3.22
C LYS A 254 18.36 -3.50 2.09
N VAL A 255 19.64 -3.18 2.22
CA VAL A 255 20.69 -3.54 1.27
C VAL A 255 21.37 -4.84 1.71
N THR A 256 21.41 -5.84 0.83
CA THR A 256 22.05 -7.14 1.07
C THR A 256 23.23 -7.32 0.11
N ALA A 257 24.41 -7.60 0.66
CA ALA A 257 25.62 -7.87 -0.11
C ALA A 257 25.62 -9.32 -0.64
N ILE A 258 25.75 -9.46 -1.96
CA ILE A 258 25.66 -10.75 -2.66
C ILE A 258 27.05 -11.27 -3.04
N LYS A 259 27.91 -10.40 -3.58
CA LYS A 259 29.23 -10.76 -4.09
C LYS A 259 30.18 -9.58 -3.98
N GLU A 260 31.47 -9.86 -3.80
CA GLU A 260 32.55 -8.87 -3.90
C GLU A 260 32.40 -7.97 -5.14
N GLY A 261 32.50 -6.66 -4.94
CA GLY A 261 32.34 -5.68 -6.01
C GLY A 261 31.80 -4.34 -5.51
N LYS A 262 31.42 -3.47 -6.45
CA LYS A 262 30.82 -2.16 -6.16
C LYS A 262 29.47 -2.03 -6.86
N ALA A 263 28.47 -1.55 -6.14
CA ALA A 263 27.15 -1.23 -6.67
C ALA A 263 26.69 0.13 -6.14
N THR A 264 25.76 0.78 -6.85
CA THR A 264 25.11 2.00 -6.37
C THR A 264 23.64 1.71 -6.15
N ILE A 265 23.17 1.97 -4.93
CA ILE A 265 21.75 1.91 -4.59
C ILE A 265 21.13 3.27 -4.80
N THR A 266 19.98 3.32 -5.48
CA THR A 266 19.24 4.54 -5.78
C THR A 266 17.86 4.50 -5.12
N ALA A 267 17.52 5.55 -4.40
CA ALA A 267 16.16 5.84 -3.92
C ALA A 267 15.56 6.93 -4.81
N LYS A 268 14.38 6.66 -5.38
CA LYS A 268 13.65 7.58 -6.27
C LYS A 268 12.25 7.82 -5.74
N VAL A 269 11.78 9.06 -5.71
CA VAL A 269 10.36 9.33 -5.39
C VAL A 269 9.50 9.00 -6.61
N GLU A 270 8.51 8.13 -6.44
CA GLU A 270 7.65 7.64 -7.53
C GLU A 270 6.99 8.80 -8.29
N GLY A 271 7.01 8.76 -9.63
CA GLY A 271 6.40 9.79 -10.47
C GLY A 271 7.18 11.11 -10.57
N THR A 272 8.39 11.19 -10.03
CA THR A 272 9.29 12.37 -10.15
C THR A 272 10.65 11.98 -10.70
N ASP A 273 11.57 12.93 -10.91
CA ASP A 273 12.99 12.66 -11.22
C ASP A 273 13.92 12.85 -10.00
N LEU A 274 13.35 13.08 -8.82
CA LEU A 274 14.11 13.27 -7.59
C LEU A 274 14.71 11.95 -7.12
N THR A 275 16.03 11.94 -6.92
CA THR A 275 16.79 10.75 -6.53
C THR A 275 17.85 11.06 -5.48
N ALA A 276 18.18 10.05 -4.68
CA ALA A 276 19.34 10.04 -3.79
C ALA A 276 20.06 8.69 -3.92
N THR A 277 21.39 8.68 -3.78
CA THR A 277 22.21 7.49 -4.05
C THR A 277 23.17 7.15 -2.92
N CYS A 278 23.49 5.86 -2.78
CA CYS A 278 24.48 5.34 -1.84
C CYS A 278 25.41 4.36 -2.56
N LYS A 279 26.73 4.53 -2.39
CA LYS A 279 27.74 3.62 -2.94
C LYS A 279 27.98 2.45 -2.00
N VAL A 280 27.79 1.24 -2.49
CA VAL A 280 28.04 -0.01 -1.77
C VAL A 280 29.34 -0.61 -2.25
N ASN A 281 30.24 -0.90 -1.31
CA ASN A 281 31.47 -1.64 -1.55
C ASN A 281 31.39 -2.96 -0.78
N VAL A 282 31.34 -4.06 -1.52
CA VAL A 282 31.26 -5.41 -0.96
C VAL A 282 32.65 -6.03 -0.96
N THR A 283 33.12 -6.45 0.20
CA THR A 283 34.36 -7.22 0.35
C THR A 283 34.06 -8.69 0.51
N LYS A 284 34.93 -9.53 -0.04
CA LYS A 284 34.78 -10.98 0.01
C LYS A 284 34.83 -11.45 1.46
N LYS A 285 33.94 -12.36 1.82
CA LYS A 285 34.07 -13.11 3.07
C LYS A 285 35.27 -14.05 2.91
N VAL A 286 36.28 -13.93 3.77
CA VAL A 286 37.39 -14.89 3.79
C VAL A 286 36.79 -16.24 4.19
N GLU A 287 36.74 -17.18 3.24
CA GLU A 287 36.38 -18.56 3.56
C GLU A 287 37.57 -19.21 4.25
N GLU A 288 37.38 -19.65 5.50
CA GLU A 288 38.39 -20.43 6.21
C GLU A 288 38.64 -21.75 5.45
N ASN A 289 39.92 -22.09 5.19
CA ASN A 289 40.26 -23.40 4.64
C ASN A 289 39.85 -24.48 5.65
N LYS A 290 38.81 -25.25 5.30
CA LYS A 290 38.24 -26.32 6.14
C LYS A 290 39.00 -27.65 6.04
N ASN A 291 40.05 -27.72 5.24
CA ASN A 291 40.85 -28.94 5.13
C ASN A 291 41.61 -29.19 6.43
N ASN A 292 41.94 -30.46 6.67
CA ASN A 292 42.81 -30.87 7.76
C ASN A 292 44.19 -31.17 7.21
N ALA A 293 45.19 -31.19 8.09
CA ALA A 293 46.54 -31.56 7.74
C ALA A 293 47.21 -32.30 8.89
N ILE A 294 48.12 -33.19 8.51
CA ILE A 294 49.12 -33.71 9.43
C ILE A 294 50.31 -32.76 9.40
N LEU A 295 50.51 -32.02 10.49
CA LEU A 295 51.72 -31.24 10.73
C LEU A 295 52.75 -32.11 11.45
N SER A 296 53.82 -32.47 10.77
CA SER A 296 54.92 -33.27 11.31
C SER A 296 56.11 -32.36 11.63
N ILE A 297 56.47 -32.23 12.90
CA ILE A 297 57.55 -31.37 13.40
C ILE A 297 58.72 -32.24 13.82
N SER A 298 59.88 -32.07 13.17
CA SER A 298 61.14 -32.72 13.55
C SER A 298 61.95 -31.78 14.43
N LEU A 299 62.33 -32.25 15.62
CA LEU A 299 63.09 -31.49 16.60
C LEU A 299 64.60 -31.70 16.43
N VAL A 300 65.40 -30.76 16.93
CA VAL A 300 66.87 -30.79 16.88
C VAL A 300 67.50 -32.00 17.58
N ASN A 301 66.76 -32.69 18.45
CA ASN A 301 67.20 -33.93 19.11
C ASN A 301 66.85 -35.21 18.33
N GLY A 302 66.32 -35.07 17.10
CA GLY A 302 65.90 -36.18 16.25
C GLY A 302 64.51 -36.75 16.55
N ALA A 303 63.79 -36.23 17.55
CA ALA A 303 62.41 -36.65 17.80
C ALA A 303 61.43 -35.97 16.84
N THR A 304 60.42 -36.69 16.39
CA THR A 304 59.33 -36.17 15.55
C THR A 304 58.01 -36.16 16.31
N LYS A 305 57.22 -35.10 16.14
CA LYS A 305 55.86 -34.96 16.69
C LYS A 305 54.87 -34.70 15.56
N GLU A 306 53.74 -35.39 15.57
CA GLU A 306 52.70 -35.21 14.56
C GLU A 306 51.39 -34.69 15.17
N TYR A 307 50.74 -33.78 14.46
CA TYR A 307 49.49 -33.16 14.84
C TYR A 307 48.48 -33.25 13.68
N ASP A 308 47.33 -33.85 13.95
CA ASP A 308 46.13 -33.81 13.09
C ASP A 308 45.32 -32.56 13.48
N VAL A 309 45.40 -31.52 12.64
CA VAL A 309 44.84 -30.18 12.90
C VAL A 309 44.23 -29.60 11.63
N SER A 310 43.38 -28.57 11.77
CA SER A 310 42.88 -27.83 10.60
C SER A 310 43.98 -27.05 9.90
N MET A 311 43.82 -26.78 8.62
CA MET A 311 44.73 -25.91 7.86
C MET A 311 44.82 -24.50 8.48
N GLN A 312 43.74 -23.99 9.07
CA GLN A 312 43.76 -22.73 9.82
C GLN A 312 44.75 -22.78 11.02
N GLU A 313 44.85 -23.92 11.70
CA GLU A 313 45.81 -24.08 12.79
C GLU A 313 47.25 -24.24 12.29
N VAL A 314 47.44 -24.88 11.12
CA VAL A 314 48.75 -24.93 10.45
C VAL A 314 49.21 -23.53 10.05
N GLU A 315 48.34 -22.71 9.47
CA GLU A 315 48.66 -21.32 9.09
C GLU A 315 49.08 -20.48 10.31
N LYS A 316 48.39 -20.64 11.45
CA LYS A 316 48.80 -20.00 12.71
C LYS A 316 50.18 -20.47 13.18
N PHE A 317 50.47 -21.77 13.07
CA PHE A 317 51.79 -22.31 13.42
C PHE A 317 52.90 -21.77 12.51
N ILE A 318 52.68 -21.74 11.19
CA ILE A 318 53.66 -21.21 10.23
C ILE A 318 53.92 -19.73 10.49
N ASN A 319 52.87 -18.92 10.64
CA ASN A 319 53.00 -17.50 10.95
C ASN A 319 53.77 -17.27 12.25
N TRP A 320 53.45 -18.03 13.31
CA TRP A 320 54.19 -17.97 14.57
C TRP A 320 55.69 -18.32 14.37
N PHE A 321 55.98 -19.37 13.60
CA PHE A 321 57.35 -19.80 13.35
C PHE A 321 58.15 -18.74 12.57
N GLU A 322 57.56 -18.15 11.55
CA GLU A 322 58.18 -17.10 10.74
C GLU A 322 58.36 -15.79 11.51
N GLU A 323 57.35 -15.36 12.28
CA GLU A 323 57.47 -14.18 13.15
C GLU A 323 58.62 -14.36 14.14
N ARG A 324 58.72 -15.55 14.74
CA ARG A 324 59.78 -15.87 15.69
C ARG A 324 61.16 -15.98 15.05
N SER A 325 61.24 -16.54 13.85
CA SER A 325 62.46 -16.53 13.03
C SER A 325 62.91 -15.11 12.67
N ASN A 326 61.98 -14.17 12.54
CA ASN A 326 62.24 -12.75 12.33
C ASN A 326 62.47 -11.95 13.64
N GLY A 327 62.66 -12.63 14.77
CA GLY A 327 62.95 -12.01 16.07
C GLY A 327 61.74 -11.36 16.77
N LYS A 328 60.51 -11.64 16.31
CA LYS A 328 59.25 -11.14 16.88
C LYS A 328 58.45 -12.28 17.53
N GLY A 329 57.37 -11.97 18.22
CA GLY A 329 56.45 -12.99 18.73
C GLY A 329 57.00 -13.90 19.85
N PRO A 330 56.14 -14.81 20.36
CA PRO A 330 56.47 -15.68 21.49
C PRO A 330 57.41 -16.81 21.10
N SER A 331 58.23 -17.30 22.03
CA SER A 331 59.14 -18.45 21.79
C SER A 331 58.45 -19.82 21.86
N LEU A 332 57.16 -19.85 22.20
CA LEU A 332 56.37 -21.07 22.39
C LEU A 332 55.11 -21.04 21.52
N TYR A 333 54.80 -22.17 20.88
CA TYR A 333 53.49 -22.46 20.29
C TYR A 333 52.82 -23.58 21.09
N SER A 334 51.50 -23.59 21.19
CA SER A 334 50.77 -24.66 21.87
C SER A 334 49.77 -25.35 20.96
N PHE A 335 49.78 -26.68 20.97
CA PHE A 335 48.75 -27.50 20.37
C PHE A 335 47.82 -28.06 21.45
N ASP A 336 46.50 -27.97 21.22
CA ASP A 336 45.52 -28.64 22.05
C ASP A 336 45.45 -30.14 21.66
N LYS A 337 45.62 -31.03 22.64
CA LYS A 337 45.53 -32.49 22.49
C LYS A 337 44.31 -33.03 23.21
N LYS A 338 43.66 -34.04 22.60
CA LYS A 338 42.60 -34.83 23.21
C LYS A 338 43.17 -36.15 23.72
N ILE A 339 43.40 -36.24 25.03
CA ILE A 339 43.90 -37.44 25.70
C ILE A 339 42.97 -37.79 26.85
N ASN A 340 42.25 -38.92 26.77
CA ASN A 340 41.39 -39.42 27.84
C ASN A 340 42.25 -39.87 29.06
N PRO A 341 41.93 -39.55 30.33
CA PRO A 341 40.73 -38.90 30.87
C PRO A 341 40.80 -37.37 31.04
N TYR A 342 41.81 -36.72 30.47
CA TYR A 342 42.03 -35.30 30.67
C TYR A 342 41.07 -34.44 29.84
N LYS A 343 40.48 -33.40 30.47
CA LYS A 343 39.55 -32.47 29.80
C LYS A 343 40.23 -31.62 28.73
N THR A 344 41.44 -31.15 29.00
CA THR A 344 42.26 -30.37 28.08
C THR A 344 43.72 -30.70 28.33
N VAL A 345 44.45 -31.06 27.28
CA VAL A 345 45.92 -31.19 27.33
C VAL A 345 46.50 -30.18 26.35
N LYS A 346 47.43 -29.34 26.81
CA LYS A 346 48.19 -28.44 25.92
C LYS A 346 49.62 -28.95 25.84
N GLU A 347 50.13 -29.10 24.63
CA GLU A 347 51.55 -29.36 24.41
C GLU A 347 52.21 -28.11 23.84
N TYR A 348 53.31 -27.70 24.45
CA TYR A 348 54.07 -26.54 24.00
C TYR A 348 55.31 -26.97 23.21
N ILE A 349 55.56 -26.29 22.10
CA ILE A 349 56.74 -26.45 21.24
C ILE A 349 57.58 -25.18 21.31
N VAL A 350 58.87 -25.36 21.59
CA VAL A 350 59.86 -24.29 21.63
C VAL A 350 60.39 -24.08 20.22
N HIS A 351 60.30 -22.85 19.71
CA HIS A 351 60.75 -22.48 18.36
C HIS A 351 62.17 -22.96 18.06
N ASP A 352 63.12 -22.60 18.93
CA ASP A 352 64.56 -22.88 18.73
C ASP A 352 64.92 -24.38 18.86
N LYS A 353 63.93 -25.25 19.08
CA LYS A 353 64.09 -26.70 19.12
C LYS A 353 63.53 -27.41 17.89
N ILE A 354 62.94 -26.67 16.95
CA ILE A 354 62.44 -27.20 15.68
C ILE A 354 63.61 -27.23 14.69
N ALA A 355 63.88 -28.38 14.09
CA ALA A 355 64.85 -28.54 13.01
C ALA A 355 64.20 -28.38 11.63
N SER A 356 63.01 -28.97 11.45
CA SER A 356 62.20 -28.84 10.24
C SER A 356 60.74 -29.20 10.54
N PHE A 357 59.84 -28.89 9.63
CA PHE A 357 58.46 -29.38 9.67
C PHE A 357 57.95 -29.68 8.26
N GLU A 358 56.96 -30.56 8.18
CA GLU A 358 56.28 -30.97 6.95
C GLU A 358 54.77 -30.86 7.16
N VAL A 359 54.06 -30.35 6.15
CA VAL A 359 52.60 -30.23 6.14
C VAL A 359 52.05 -31.17 5.08
N ARG A 360 51.19 -32.10 5.49
CA ARG A 360 50.46 -33.00 4.59
C ARG A 360 48.97 -32.72 4.68
N GLU A 361 48.47 -31.91 3.75
CA GLU A 361 47.04 -31.56 3.63
C GLU A 361 46.23 -32.75 3.12
N TYR A 362 45.03 -32.94 3.67
CA TYR A 362 44.05 -33.91 3.20
C TYR A 362 42.63 -33.37 3.37
N GLU A 363 41.74 -33.84 2.51
CA GLU A 363 40.31 -33.54 2.62
C GLU A 363 39.76 -34.18 3.90
N GLY A 364 39.17 -33.38 4.78
CA GLY A 364 38.46 -33.91 5.94
C GLY A 364 37.34 -34.82 5.47
N THR A 365 37.33 -36.09 5.88
CA THR A 365 36.15 -36.93 5.66
C THR A 365 34.99 -36.30 6.40
N ASN A 366 33.96 -35.87 5.66
CA ASN A 366 32.66 -35.50 6.24
C ASN A 366 32.17 -36.72 7.05
N LYS A 367 32.35 -36.68 8.36
CA LYS A 367 31.73 -37.61 9.31
C LYS A 367 30.47 -36.99 9.88
#